data_AF-A0A075SIM4-F1
#
_entry.id   AF-A0A075SIM4-F1
#
_cell.length_a   1.000
_cell.length_b   1.000
_cell.length_c   1.000
_cell.angle_alpha   90.00
_cell.angle_beta   90.00
_cell.angle_gamma   90.00
#
_symmetry.space_group_name_H-M   'P 1'
#
loop_
_entity.id
_entity.type
_entity.pdbx_description
1 polymer ?
#
loop_
_entity_poly.entity_id
_entity_poly.type
_entity_poly.pdbx_seq_one_letter_code
_entity_poly.pdbx_strand_id
1 'polypeptide(L)' 'MLQNILSFYLQGLLIASLLIITSSLVWFIWRATKGVDKTLQERQDFLFDLLMINVMTIPIAAFGVVGILLMFKA' A
#
# COMPACT_ATOMS: atom_id res chain seq x y z
N MET A 1 -25.19 -10.67 6.78
CA MET A 1 -24.85 -9.22 6.68
C MET A 1 -23.41 -8.94 7.11
N LEU A 2 -22.99 -9.33 8.32
CA LEU A 2 -21.61 -9.14 8.80
C LEU A 2 -20.55 -9.77 7.86
N GLN A 3 -20.80 -10.99 7.38
CA GLN A 3 -19.90 -11.71 6.46
C GLN A 3 -19.66 -10.95 5.15
N ASN A 4 -20.69 -10.27 4.61
CA ASN A 4 -20.56 -9.48 3.39
C ASN A 4 -19.69 -8.25 3.63
N ILE A 5 -19.92 -7.53 4.75
CA ILE A 5 -19.14 -6.35 5.13
C ILE A 5 -17.67 -6.72 5.34
N LEU A 6 -17.41 -7.79 6.08
CA LEU A 6 -16.05 -8.30 6.29
C LEU A 6 -15.38 -8.70 4.97
N SER A 7 -16.11 -9.38 4.08
CA SER A 7 -15.60 -9.78 2.76
C SER A 7 -15.22 -8.58 1.90
N PHE A 8 -16.04 -7.52 1.87
CA PHE A 8 -15.69 -6.29 1.16
C PHE A 8 -14.48 -5.60 1.75
N TYR A 9 -14.40 -5.53 3.09
CA TYR A 9 -13.25 -4.95 3.76
C TYR A 9 -11.95 -5.69 3.42
N LEU A 10 -11.94 -7.02 3.51
CA LEU A 10 -10.79 -7.84 3.14
C LEU A 10 -10.41 -7.67 1.67
N GLN A 11 -11.41 -7.57 0.77
CA GLN A 11 -11.17 -7.33 -0.64
C GLN A 11 -10.57 -5.94 -0.88
N GLY A 12 -11.10 -4.90 -0.24
CA GLY A 12 -10.55 -3.55 -0.31
C GLY A 12 -9.14 -3.45 0.25
N LEU A 13 -8.86 -4.19 1.33
CA LEU A 13 -7.53 -4.27 1.95
C LEU A 13 -6.53 -4.98 1.03
N LEU A 14 -6.93 -6.06 0.37
CA LEU A 14 -6.08 -6.72 -0.63
C LEU A 14 -5.79 -5.81 -1.83
N ILE A 15 -6.79 -5.11 -2.36
CA ILE A 15 -6.59 -4.20 -3.49
C ILE A 15 -5.69 -3.02 -3.08
N ALA A 16 -5.95 -2.39 -1.93
CA ALA A 16 -5.15 -1.28 -1.42
C ALA A 16 -3.71 -1.69 -1.13
N SER A 17 -3.49 -2.86 -0.51
CA SER A 17 -2.15 -3.37 -0.25
C SER A 17 -1.38 -3.64 -1.54
N LEU A 18 -1.99 -4.27 -2.54
CA LEU A 18 -1.37 -4.48 -3.84
C LEU A 18 -1.00 -3.15 -4.52
N LEU A 19 -1.89 -2.15 -4.53
CA LEU A 19 -1.63 -0.84 -5.14
C LEU A 19 -0.48 -0.09 -4.44
N ILE A 20 -0.47 -0.07 -3.11
CA ILE A 20 0.55 0.65 -2.34
C ILE A 20 1.89 -0.09 -2.41
N ILE A 21 1.90 -1.41 -2.25
CA ILE A 21 3.13 -2.20 -2.33
C ILE A 21 3.76 -2.08 -3.72
N THR A 22 2.96 -2.21 -4.79
CA THR A 22 3.49 -2.09 -6.16
C THR A 22 4.01 -0.68 -6.47
N SER A 23 3.28 0.37 -6.10
CA SER A 23 3.77 1.76 -6.28
C SER A 23 5.03 2.03 -5.47
N SER A 24 5.09 1.54 -4.23
CA SER A 24 6.28 1.67 -3.37
C SER A 24 7.49 0.91 -3.93
N LEU A 25 7.29 -0.30 -4.49
CA LEU A 25 8.32 -1.08 -5.18
C LEU A 25 8.84 -0.37 -6.43
N VAL A 26 7.94 0.16 -7.26
CA VAL A 26 8.32 0.93 -8.45
C VAL A 26 9.14 2.15 -8.05
N TRP A 27 8.73 2.86 -6.99
CA TRP A 27 9.47 4.03 -6.50
C TRP A 27 10.84 3.65 -5.92
N PHE A 28 10.92 2.55 -5.17
CA PHE A 28 12.17 2.01 -4.65
C PHE A 28 13.15 1.63 -5.77
N ILE A 29 12.67 0.91 -6.79
CA ILE A 29 13.49 0.52 -7.96
C ILE A 29 13.97 1.78 -8.69
N TRP A 30 13.07 2.74 -8.93
CA TRP A 30 13.46 3.99 -9.60
C TRP A 30 14.50 4.77 -8.81
N ARG A 31 14.34 4.88 -7.49
CA ARG A 31 15.34 5.52 -6.61
C ARG A 31 16.67 4.77 -6.64
N ALA A 32 16.66 3.43 -6.63
CA ALA A 32 17.86 2.62 -6.74
C ALA A 32 18.60 2.85 -8.07
N THR A 33 17.89 3.00 -9.20
CA THR A 33 18.52 3.32 -10.49
C THR A 33 19.18 4.70 -10.53
N LYS A 34 18.69 5.65 -9.73
CA LYS A 34 19.29 6.99 -9.60
C LYS A 34 20.52 7.02 -8.68
N GLY A 35 20.86 5.92 -8.01
CA GLY A 35 22.06 5.85 -7.15
C GLY A 35 22.06 6.86 -6.00
N VAL A 36 20.89 7.26 -5.52
CA VAL A 36 20.74 8.31 -4.50
C VAL A 36 21.31 7.85 -3.15
N ASP A 37 21.14 6.57 -2.83
CA ASP A 37 21.56 6.01 -1.55
C ASP A 37 22.94 5.36 -1.71
N LYS A 38 23.98 5.99 -1.14
CA LYS A 38 25.38 5.61 -1.33
C LYS A 38 25.84 4.55 -0.35
N THR A 39 25.13 4.40 0.76
CA THR A 39 25.45 3.44 1.82
C THR A 39 24.34 2.39 1.99
N LEU A 40 24.69 1.22 2.52
CA LEU A 40 23.73 0.16 2.87
C LEU A 40 22.75 0.62 3.97
N GLN A 41 23.19 1.49 4.88
CA GLN A 41 22.38 2.02 5.98
C GLN A 41 21.27 2.93 5.47
N GLU A 42 21.58 3.89 4.58
CA GLU A 42 20.58 4.78 3.98
C GLU A 42 19.49 4.00 3.22
N ARG A 43 19.85 2.88 2.57
CA ARG A 43 18.89 2.02 1.88
C ARG A 43 17.96 1.28 2.86
N GLN A 44 18.49 0.86 4.02
CA GLN A 44 17.70 0.19 5.05
C GLN A 44 16.76 1.17 5.75
N ASP A 45 17.26 2.33 6.18
CA ASP A 45 16.45 3.38 6.81
C ASP A 45 15.31 3.78 5.89
N PHE A 46 15.62 3.98 4.60
CA PHE A 46 14.62 4.29 3.61
C PHE A 46 13.57 3.18 3.41
N LEU A 47 13.99 1.91 3.41
CA LEU A 47 13.05 0.78 3.34
C LEU A 47 12.14 0.72 4.58
N PHE A 48 12.68 0.97 5.77
CA PHE A 48 11.88 1.00 7.00
C PHE A 48 10.87 2.14 6.99
N ASP A 49 11.27 3.33 6.55
CA ASP A 49 10.35 4.45 6.38
C ASP A 49 9.24 4.12 5.37
N LEU A 50 9.60 3.52 4.23
CA LEU A 50 8.65 3.10 3.21
C LEU A 50 7.67 2.05 3.73
N LEU A 51 8.16 1.07 4.50
CA LEU A 51 7.33 0.07 5.17
C LEU A 51 6.38 0.71 6.17
N MET A 52 6.86 1.67 6.98
CA MET A 52 6.04 2.38 7.95
C MET A 52 4.92 3.18 7.26
N ILE A 53 5.24 3.86 6.16
CA ILE A 53 4.25 4.55 5.31
C ILE A 53 3.23 3.57 4.77
N ASN A 54 3.67 2.41 4.27
CA ASN A 54 2.77 1.39 3.74
C ASN A 54 1.83 0.86 4.83
N VAL A 55 2.35 0.53 6.01
CA VAL A 55 1.56 0.03 7.16
C VAL A 55 0.50 1.06 7.60
N MET A 56 0.82 2.35 7.59
CA MET A 56 -0.13 3.41 7.96
C MET A 56 -1.14 3.73 6.84
N THR A 57 -0.71 3.69 5.58
CA THR A 57 -1.53 4.16 4.45
C THR A 57 -2.48 3.09 3.92
N ILE A 58 -2.07 1.81 3.92
CA ILE A 58 -2.91 0.68 3.47
C ILE A 58 -4.28 0.63 4.13
N PRO A 59 -4.43 0.71 5.47
CA PRO A 59 -5.75 0.66 6.08
C PRO A 59 -6.63 1.85 5.68
N ILE A 60 -6.07 3.06 5.55
CA ILE A 60 -6.81 4.25 5.13
C ILE A 60 -7.29 4.11 3.67
N ALA A 61 -6.38 3.67 2.78
CA ALA A 61 -6.71 3.43 1.38
C ALA A 61 -7.73 2.31 1.21
N ALA A 62 -7.65 1.25 2.03
CA ALA A 62 -8.60 0.14 2.02
C ALA A 62 -10.04 0.63 2.26
N PHE A 63 -10.25 1.55 3.21
CA PHE A 63 -11.58 2.14 3.44
C PHE A 63 -12.10 2.90 2.21
N GLY A 64 -11.23 3.63 1.51
CA GLY A 64 -11.58 4.30 0.25
C GLY A 64 -12.00 3.30 -0.83
N VAL A 65 -11.22 2.22 -1.00
CA VAL A 65 -11.54 1.15 -1.96
C VAL A 65 -12.86 0.46 -1.63
N VAL A 66 -13.13 0.17 -0.35
CA VAL A 66 -14.43 -0.38 0.08
C VAL A 66 -15.58 0.54 -0.31
N GLY A 67 -15.46 1.85 -0.08
CA GLY A 67 -16.47 2.83 -0.49
C GLY A 67 -16.76 2.79 -1.99
N ILE A 68 -15.71 2.72 -2.81
CA ILE A 68 -15.82 2.60 -4.27
C ILE A 68 -16.48 1.28 -4.67
N LEU A 69 -16.05 0.15 -4.08
CA LEU A 69 -16.62 -1.17 -4.36
C LEU A 69 -18.12 -1.23 -4.02
N LEU A 70 -18.53 -0.59 -2.92
CA LEU A 70 -19.94 -0.51 -2.55
C LEU A 70 -20.73 0.34 -3.54
N MET A 71 -20.16 1.45 -4.02
CA MET A 71 -20.81 2.33 -5.01
C MET A 71 -21.05 1.62 -6.35
N PHE A 72 -20.13 0.76 -6.81
CA PHE A 72 -20.31 -0.01 -8.05
C PHE A 72 -21.23 -1.23 -7.91
N LYS A 73 -21.51 -1.67 -6.67
CA LYS A 73 -22.38 -2.82 -6.41
C LYS A 73 -23.80 -2.43 -5.99
N ALA A 74 -24.00 -1.16 -5.63
CA ALA A 74 -25.29 -0.54 -5.39
C ALA A 74 -25.99 -0.20 -6.71
#